data_AF-A0A1I5NRZ3-F1
#
_entry.id   AF-A0A1I5NRZ3-F1
#
_cell.length_a   1.000
_cell.length_b   1.000
_cell.length_c   1.000
_cell.angle_alpha   90.00
_cell.angle_beta   90.00
_cell.angle_gamma   90.00
#
_symmetry.space_group_name_H-M   'P 1'
#
loop_
_entity.id
_entity.type
_entity.pdbx_description
1 polymer ?
#
loop_
_entity_poly.entity_id
_entity_poly.type
_entity_poly.pdbx_seq_one_letter_code
_entity_poly.pdbx_strand_id
1 'polypeptide(L)'
;MNRYSTTAMAMVLAVVAGPLAAQTTTWNYAELDQDGNLELDQVEFEPAAEAQFREWDLNADEVVGEDEFYEGLYGLWDVDGDALLSEDEYADGWAMWFGEDMEFVDYEVVDVNADAGLTTDEFATGLGEADAYEGWTGDADLDQETFATGLYETYDVDADAALTEDEFAAMGAMPMTGGGAEIDVEEVISLSEWSYDDLYAGGASAEEFIDEMEVYGVNGEEIGDVEDVIIGANGQILAVIAEVGGFWDIGDTHVSIPWSDVEMGPAEDGIVVPLTEENVDEYGLFEDSWATAGRLTDEPVSDLDDDPLGPRAWRASELIGDYARLRDGDAFTDYGYVNDLILSSGEVSAVVVSPDVGGYGAGYRAYPFYGYGAGWGWTPGAQYYDMPYGANEVGDVDVFDYERMGG
;
A
#
# COMPACT_ATOMS: atom_id res chain seq x y z
N MET A 1 -24.55 40.56 -1.77
CA MET A 1 -25.33 40.73 -0.51
C MET A 1 -26.01 39.38 -0.31
N ASN A 2 -25.66 38.47 0.60
CA ASN A 2 -24.93 38.45 1.89
C ASN A 2 -23.53 37.81 1.73
N ARG A 3 -22.42 38.25 2.35
CA ARG A 3 -22.03 38.36 3.77
C ARG A 3 -22.15 37.04 4.55
N TYR A 4 -21.17 36.15 4.42
CA TYR A 4 -20.73 35.35 5.57
C TYR A 4 -19.93 36.24 6.51
N SER A 5 -20.26 36.13 7.79
CA SER A 5 -19.88 37.05 8.85
C SER A 5 -18.79 36.39 9.68
N THR A 6 -17.58 36.95 9.64
CA THR A 6 -16.50 36.77 10.62
C THR A 6 -17.04 36.55 12.06
N THR A 7 -16.63 35.45 12.70
CA THR A 7 -16.46 35.36 14.16
C THR A 7 -15.26 34.46 14.43
N ALA A 8 -14.27 35.02 15.12
CA ALA A 8 -12.97 34.44 15.40
C ALA A 8 -12.94 33.58 16.68
N MET A 9 -12.12 32.52 16.67
CA MET A 9 -11.35 31.93 17.77
C MET A 9 -10.73 30.62 17.23
N ALA A 10 -9.48 30.21 17.48
CA ALA A 10 -8.27 30.79 18.05
C ALA A 10 -7.17 29.72 17.85
N MET A 11 -5.92 30.16 17.68
CA MET A 11 -4.70 29.35 17.73
C MET A 11 -4.75 28.15 18.70
N VAL A 12 -4.33 26.98 18.24
CA VAL A 12 -3.69 25.98 19.09
C VAL A 12 -2.22 25.88 18.70
N LEU A 13 -1.39 26.39 19.61
CA LEU A 13 0.03 26.11 19.71
C LEU A 13 0.19 24.67 20.24
N ALA A 14 0.95 23.82 19.55
CA ALA A 14 1.52 22.62 20.16
C ALA A 14 3.05 22.62 19.99
N VAL A 15 3.72 23.44 20.82
CA VAL A 15 5.09 23.13 21.23
C VAL A 15 4.99 22.01 22.25
N VAL A 16 5.43 20.80 21.88
CA VAL A 16 5.90 19.79 22.82
C VAL A 16 7.37 19.52 22.50
N ALA A 17 8.25 20.02 23.36
CA ALA A 17 9.64 19.59 23.40
C ALA A 17 9.72 18.25 24.16
N GLY A 18 10.00 17.16 23.44
CA GLY A 18 10.29 15.79 23.87
C GLY A 18 10.92 15.03 22.68
N PRO A 19 11.77 14.00 22.88
CA PRO A 19 12.71 13.58 21.84
C PRO A 19 11.97 12.89 20.67
N LEU A 20 12.24 13.39 19.46
CA LEU A 20 11.98 12.81 18.15
C LEU A 20 10.53 12.33 17.93
N ALA A 21 9.61 13.27 17.76
CA ALA A 21 8.42 13.07 16.94
C ALA A 21 8.76 13.63 15.55
N ALA A 22 8.55 12.83 14.50
CA ALA A 22 8.66 13.26 13.11
C ALA A 22 7.85 14.54 12.93
N GLN A 23 8.48 15.59 12.41
CA GLN A 23 7.72 16.73 11.91
C GLN A 23 7.35 16.35 10.48
N THR A 24 6.07 16.03 10.25
CA THR A 24 5.51 15.99 8.91
C THR A 24 5.80 17.34 8.27
N THR A 25 6.65 17.35 7.26
CA THR A 25 6.88 18.58 6.50
C THR A 25 5.66 18.72 5.61
N THR A 26 4.75 19.62 5.94
CA THR A 26 3.63 20.03 5.09
C THR A 26 4.10 21.23 4.27
N TRP A 27 3.87 21.27 2.95
CA TRP A 27 4.20 22.40 2.09
C TRP A 27 3.54 23.61 2.71
N ASN A 28 4.35 24.50 3.26
CA ASN A 28 3.84 25.73 3.79
C ASN A 28 3.57 26.66 2.60
N TYR A 29 2.42 27.31 2.57
CA TYR A 29 2.08 28.33 1.58
C TYR A 29 3.23 29.34 1.37
N ALA A 30 3.88 29.76 2.46
CA ALA A 30 5.01 30.68 2.42
C ALA A 30 6.33 30.09 1.87
N GLU A 31 6.42 28.77 1.72
CA GLU A 31 7.54 28.08 1.08
C GLU A 31 7.32 27.92 -0.43
N LEU A 32 6.06 27.77 -0.85
CA LEU A 32 5.66 27.72 -2.26
C LEU A 32 5.68 29.11 -2.91
N ASP A 33 5.30 30.16 -2.18
CA ASP A 33 5.32 31.56 -2.65
C ASP A 33 6.77 32.07 -2.77
N GLN A 34 7.38 31.83 -3.93
CA GLN A 34 8.81 32.11 -4.16
C GLN A 34 9.05 33.59 -4.43
N ASP A 35 8.08 34.28 -5.04
CA ASP A 35 8.20 35.70 -5.37
C ASP A 35 7.69 36.65 -4.26
N GLY A 36 6.95 36.12 -3.28
CA GLY A 36 6.44 36.82 -2.11
C GLY A 36 5.21 37.69 -2.38
N ASN A 37 4.42 37.37 -3.40
CA ASN A 37 3.24 38.12 -3.82
C ASN A 37 1.96 37.74 -3.06
N LEU A 38 1.98 36.68 -2.23
CA LEU A 38 0.84 36.09 -1.51
C LEU A 38 -0.24 35.46 -2.43
N GLU A 39 0.18 34.97 -3.59
CA GLU A 39 -0.62 34.32 -4.64
C GLU A 39 0.25 33.21 -5.28
N LEU A 40 -0.10 31.93 -5.16
CA LEU A 40 0.67 30.89 -5.87
C LEU A 40 0.18 30.79 -7.30
N ASP A 41 1.10 30.93 -8.26
CA ASP A 41 0.85 30.53 -9.63
C ASP A 41 1.05 29.01 -9.82
N GLN A 42 0.65 28.49 -10.99
CA GLN A 42 0.76 27.06 -11.29
C GLN A 42 2.20 26.53 -11.18
N VAL A 43 3.22 27.35 -11.47
CA VAL A 43 4.63 26.96 -11.38
C VAL A 43 5.11 26.92 -9.92
N GLU A 44 4.62 27.85 -9.10
CA GLU A 44 4.88 27.86 -7.66
C GLU A 44 4.18 26.71 -6.93
N PHE A 45 3.00 26.29 -7.40
CA PHE A 45 2.24 25.16 -6.88
C PHE A 45 2.73 23.79 -7.37
N GLU A 46 3.33 23.73 -8.56
CA GLU A 46 3.79 22.49 -9.21
C GLU A 46 4.52 21.53 -8.24
N PRO A 47 5.51 21.94 -7.43
CA PRO A 47 6.21 21.02 -6.52
C PRO A 47 5.30 20.33 -5.49
N ALA A 48 4.24 21.00 -5.04
CA ALA A 48 3.25 20.43 -4.13
C ALA A 48 2.35 19.43 -4.85
N ALA A 49 1.94 19.75 -6.07
CA ALA A 49 1.17 18.84 -6.90
C ALA A 49 1.98 17.58 -7.29
N GLU A 50 3.27 17.72 -7.62
CA GLU A 50 4.11 16.56 -7.90
C GLU A 50 4.30 15.65 -6.68
N ALA A 51 4.39 16.24 -5.49
CA ALA A 51 4.46 15.46 -4.25
C ALA A 51 3.17 14.64 -4.07
N GLN A 52 2.02 15.27 -4.26
CA GLN A 52 0.73 14.61 -4.16
C GLN A 52 0.53 13.53 -5.24
N PHE A 53 0.97 13.79 -6.48
CA PHE A 53 0.92 12.83 -7.57
C PHE A 53 1.64 11.53 -7.22
N ARG A 54 2.85 11.61 -6.63
CA ARG A 54 3.63 10.42 -6.24
C ARG A 54 2.97 9.61 -5.13
N GLU A 55 2.18 10.24 -4.27
CA GLU A 55 1.42 9.53 -3.23
C GLU A 55 0.21 8.81 -3.82
N TRP A 56 -0.33 9.30 -4.94
CA TRP A 56 -1.51 8.76 -5.59
C TRP A 56 -1.16 7.75 -6.69
N ASP A 57 -0.03 7.92 -7.38
CA ASP A 57 0.55 6.95 -8.31
C ASP A 57 1.23 5.83 -7.52
N LEU A 58 0.39 4.96 -6.94
CA LEU A 58 0.81 3.89 -6.02
C LEU A 58 1.63 2.83 -6.73
N ASN A 59 1.32 2.58 -8.00
CA ASN A 59 2.00 1.59 -8.82
C ASN A 59 3.25 2.14 -9.54
N ALA A 60 3.46 3.47 -9.52
CA ALA A 60 4.59 4.19 -10.10
C ALA A 60 4.74 4.01 -11.63
N ASP A 61 3.63 3.88 -12.36
CA ASP A 61 3.60 3.81 -13.83
C ASP A 61 3.50 5.19 -14.51
N GLU A 62 3.60 6.26 -13.72
CA GLU A 62 3.48 7.65 -14.14
C GLU A 62 2.04 8.04 -14.57
N VAL A 63 1.02 7.23 -14.20
CA VAL A 63 -0.40 7.50 -14.44
C VAL A 63 -1.22 7.14 -13.20
N VAL A 64 -2.01 8.08 -12.69
CA VAL A 64 -2.97 7.78 -11.63
C VAL A 64 -4.20 7.11 -12.24
N GLY A 65 -4.40 5.83 -11.99
CA GLY A 65 -5.60 5.09 -12.40
C GLY A 65 -6.86 5.50 -11.64
N GLU A 66 -8.02 4.98 -12.07
CA GLU A 66 -9.31 5.24 -11.44
C GLU A 66 -9.35 4.79 -9.97
N ASP A 67 -8.86 3.59 -9.67
CA ASP A 67 -8.80 3.05 -8.31
C ASP A 67 -7.87 3.89 -7.41
N GLU A 68 -6.71 4.29 -7.94
CA GLU A 68 -5.72 5.14 -7.26
C GLU A 68 -6.26 6.54 -6.98
N PHE A 69 -7.03 7.09 -7.92
CA PHE A 69 -7.71 8.37 -7.75
C PHE A 69 -8.76 8.30 -6.63
N TYR A 70 -9.57 7.25 -6.58
CA TYR A 70 -10.58 7.08 -5.53
C TYR A 70 -9.96 6.80 -4.16
N GLU A 71 -8.91 5.99 -4.08
CA GLU A 71 -8.17 5.75 -2.84
C GLU A 71 -7.51 7.03 -2.33
N GLY A 72 -6.92 7.80 -3.24
CA GLY A 72 -6.36 9.12 -2.94
C GLY A 72 -7.41 10.08 -2.38
N LEU A 73 -8.57 10.19 -3.02
CA LEU A 73 -9.68 11.02 -2.54
C LEU A 73 -10.20 10.56 -1.17
N TYR A 74 -10.37 9.25 -1.00
CA TYR A 74 -10.85 8.67 0.25
C TYR A 74 -9.96 9.07 1.42
N GLY A 75 -8.64 8.87 1.28
CA GLY A 75 -7.67 9.23 2.32
C GLY A 75 -7.60 10.73 2.60
N LEU A 76 -7.94 11.59 1.63
CA LEU A 76 -8.03 13.03 1.85
C LEU A 76 -9.32 13.44 2.56
N TRP A 77 -10.42 12.76 2.28
CA TRP A 77 -11.73 13.11 2.81
C TRP A 77 -11.94 12.55 4.22
N ASP A 78 -11.22 11.48 4.59
CA ASP A 78 -11.17 10.93 5.95
C ASP A 78 -10.29 11.84 6.84
N VAL A 79 -10.89 12.89 7.37
CA VAL A 79 -10.17 13.95 8.09
C VAL A 79 -9.79 13.50 9.49
N ASP A 80 -10.60 12.63 10.11
CA ASP A 80 -10.32 12.12 11.45
C ASP A 80 -9.48 10.82 11.46
N GLY A 81 -9.30 10.19 10.29
CA GLY A 81 -8.40 9.07 10.06
C GLY A 81 -8.91 7.78 10.68
N ASP A 82 -10.22 7.62 10.80
CA ASP A 82 -10.85 6.43 11.39
C ASP A 82 -11.16 5.33 10.37
N ALA A 83 -10.78 5.55 9.11
CA ALA A 83 -10.99 4.68 7.96
C ALA A 83 -12.48 4.46 7.63
N LEU A 84 -13.33 5.44 7.93
CA LEU A 84 -14.72 5.53 7.50
C LEU A 84 -15.05 6.98 7.14
N LEU A 85 -15.60 7.22 5.94
CA LEU A 85 -16.10 8.57 5.64
C LEU A 85 -17.45 8.79 6.29
N SER A 86 -17.53 9.78 7.17
CA SER A 86 -18.80 10.27 7.68
C SER A 86 -19.59 11.05 6.63
N GLU A 87 -20.89 11.25 6.87
CA GLU A 87 -21.76 12.06 5.99
C GLU A 87 -21.23 13.49 5.80
N ASP A 88 -20.68 14.08 6.86
CA ASP A 88 -20.13 15.44 6.81
C ASP A 88 -18.84 15.49 5.96
N GLU A 89 -17.93 14.53 6.13
CA GLU A 89 -16.69 14.42 5.35
C GLU A 89 -16.95 14.19 3.86
N TYR A 90 -17.86 13.27 3.53
CA TYR A 90 -18.26 13.02 2.15
C TYR A 90 -18.89 14.25 1.49
N ALA A 91 -19.77 14.96 2.20
CA ALA A 91 -20.42 16.16 1.68
C ALA A 91 -19.43 17.31 1.46
N ASP A 92 -18.52 17.53 2.41
CA ASP A 92 -17.48 18.57 2.30
C ASP A 92 -16.47 18.24 1.19
N GLY A 93 -16.02 16.99 1.11
CA GLY A 93 -15.13 16.51 0.06
C GLY A 93 -15.74 16.62 -1.35
N TRP A 94 -16.99 16.20 -1.52
CA TRP A 94 -17.68 16.32 -2.82
C TRP A 94 -17.80 17.78 -3.27
N ALA A 95 -18.29 18.64 -2.37
CA ALA A 95 -18.48 20.06 -2.68
C ALA A 95 -17.18 20.75 -3.08
N MET A 96 -16.05 20.24 -2.60
CA MET A 96 -14.72 20.74 -2.86
C MET A 96 -14.16 20.26 -4.21
N TRP A 97 -14.19 18.96 -4.46
CA TRP A 97 -13.52 18.36 -5.62
C TRP A 97 -14.36 18.40 -6.89
N PHE A 98 -15.69 18.28 -6.75
CA PHE A 98 -16.60 18.18 -7.89
C PHE A 98 -17.59 19.36 -7.96
N GLY A 99 -17.77 20.08 -6.84
CA GLY A 99 -18.53 21.34 -6.81
C GLY A 99 -19.94 21.23 -7.38
N GLU A 100 -20.36 22.26 -8.13
CA GLU A 100 -21.63 22.26 -8.87
C GLU A 100 -21.51 21.64 -10.27
N ASP A 101 -20.31 21.20 -10.67
CA ASP A 101 -20.04 20.69 -12.01
C ASP A 101 -20.47 19.22 -12.19
N MET A 102 -20.59 18.46 -11.08
CA MET A 102 -21.14 17.10 -11.07
C MET A 102 -22.42 16.99 -10.23
N GLU A 103 -23.28 16.03 -10.60
CA GLU A 103 -24.50 15.73 -9.85
C GLU A 103 -24.14 15.01 -8.55
N PHE A 104 -24.38 15.66 -7.41
CA PHE A 104 -24.16 15.08 -6.09
C PHE A 104 -24.86 13.73 -5.92
N VAL A 105 -24.10 12.69 -5.60
CA VAL A 105 -24.65 11.38 -5.21
C VAL A 105 -24.93 11.41 -3.71
N ASP A 106 -26.20 11.23 -3.34
CA ASP A 106 -26.64 11.25 -1.95
C ASP A 106 -25.91 10.18 -1.13
N TYR A 107 -25.43 10.55 0.07
CA TYR A 107 -24.72 9.64 0.98
C TYR A 107 -25.48 8.32 1.23
N GLU A 108 -26.81 8.37 1.42
CA GLU A 108 -27.65 7.19 1.64
C GLU A 108 -27.69 6.22 0.44
N VAL A 109 -27.26 6.66 -0.75
CA VAL A 109 -27.13 5.80 -1.94
C VAL A 109 -25.80 5.05 -1.93
N VAL A 110 -24.74 5.73 -1.48
CA VAL A 110 -23.37 5.21 -1.42
C VAL A 110 -23.20 4.28 -0.20
N ASP A 111 -23.84 4.61 0.93
CA ASP A 111 -23.91 3.77 2.13
C ASP A 111 -24.90 2.61 1.92
N VAL A 112 -24.47 1.60 1.17
CA VAL A 112 -25.30 0.47 0.75
C VAL A 112 -25.77 -0.35 1.97
N ASN A 113 -24.90 -0.48 2.97
CA ASN A 113 -25.15 -1.32 4.13
C ASN A 113 -25.92 -0.58 5.25
N ALA A 114 -25.98 0.76 5.18
CA ALA A 114 -26.65 1.68 6.10
C ALA A 114 -26.11 1.65 7.54
N ASP A 115 -24.80 1.52 7.71
CA ASP A 115 -24.10 1.54 9.00
C ASP A 115 -23.57 2.91 9.40
N ALA A 116 -23.76 3.93 8.56
CA ALA A 116 -23.37 5.32 8.77
C ALA A 116 -21.85 5.55 8.77
N GLY A 117 -21.09 4.79 7.97
CA GLY A 117 -19.74 5.13 7.55
C GLY A 117 -19.44 4.54 6.17
N LEU A 118 -18.88 5.32 5.24
CA LEU A 118 -18.48 4.76 3.94
C LEU A 118 -17.12 4.11 4.05
N THR A 119 -17.07 2.84 3.70
CA THR A 119 -15.81 2.16 3.38
C THR A 119 -15.22 2.66 2.06
N THR A 120 -13.93 2.40 1.81
CA THR A 120 -13.29 2.73 0.53
C THR A 120 -14.02 2.09 -0.66
N ASP A 121 -14.54 0.88 -0.50
CA ASP A 121 -15.29 0.17 -1.56
C ASP A 121 -16.63 0.82 -1.89
N GLU A 122 -17.41 1.19 -0.86
CA GLU A 122 -18.68 1.90 -1.03
C GLU A 122 -18.44 3.25 -1.71
N PHE A 123 -17.44 3.98 -1.23
CA PHE A 123 -17.02 5.25 -1.81
C PHE A 123 -16.62 5.13 -3.28
N ALA A 124 -15.69 4.22 -3.60
CA ALA A 124 -15.21 4.00 -4.97
C ALA A 124 -16.35 3.57 -5.90
N THR A 125 -17.24 2.69 -5.44
CA THR A 125 -18.44 2.29 -6.22
C THR A 125 -19.33 3.49 -6.50
N GLY A 126 -19.62 4.31 -5.48
CA GLY A 126 -20.48 5.49 -5.63
C GLY A 126 -19.91 6.54 -6.58
N LEU A 127 -18.59 6.79 -6.52
CA LEU A 127 -17.92 7.72 -7.41
C LEU A 127 -17.78 7.17 -8.84
N GLY A 128 -17.56 5.87 -8.99
CA GLY A 128 -17.55 5.19 -10.28
C GLY A 128 -18.91 5.29 -10.99
N GLU A 129 -20.02 5.10 -10.26
CA GLU A 129 -21.36 5.31 -10.83
C GLU A 129 -21.66 6.76 -11.22
N ALA A 130 -20.95 7.71 -10.62
CA ALA A 130 -21.05 9.13 -10.95
C ALA A 130 -20.13 9.55 -12.12
N ASP A 131 -19.35 8.61 -12.68
CA ASP A 131 -18.28 8.87 -13.64
C ASP A 131 -17.29 9.95 -13.12
N ALA A 132 -17.02 9.96 -11.80
CA ALA A 132 -16.26 11.03 -11.14
C ALA A 132 -14.82 11.16 -11.67
N TYR A 133 -14.19 10.03 -12.00
CA TYR A 133 -12.85 9.98 -12.56
C TYR A 133 -12.83 10.59 -13.97
N GLU A 134 -13.71 10.15 -14.87
CA GLU A 134 -13.85 10.73 -16.23
C GLU A 134 -14.28 12.20 -16.18
N GLY A 135 -15.05 12.60 -15.16
CA GLY A 135 -15.44 14.00 -14.93
C GLY A 135 -14.24 14.92 -14.67
N TRP A 136 -13.21 14.40 -14.01
CA TRP A 136 -11.99 15.14 -13.66
C TRP A 136 -10.92 15.04 -14.76
N THR A 137 -10.75 13.86 -15.36
CA THR A 137 -9.69 13.59 -16.37
C THR A 137 -10.13 13.87 -17.81
N GLY A 138 -11.43 13.86 -18.08
CA GLY A 138 -11.98 13.87 -19.43
C GLY A 138 -11.72 12.55 -20.17
N ASP A 139 -11.12 12.65 -21.36
CA ASP A 139 -10.75 11.47 -22.19
C ASP A 139 -9.24 11.14 -22.07
N ALA A 140 -8.50 11.75 -21.13
CA ALA A 140 -7.04 11.67 -21.04
C ALA A 140 -6.59 10.79 -19.86
N ASP A 141 -5.43 10.17 -20.01
CA ASP A 141 -4.74 9.50 -18.89
C ASP A 141 -4.31 10.56 -17.87
N LEU A 142 -4.42 10.23 -16.59
CA LEU A 142 -4.07 11.16 -15.52
C LEU A 142 -2.59 11.11 -15.20
N ASP A 143 -1.78 11.59 -16.15
CA ASP A 143 -0.34 11.77 -15.95
C ASP A 143 -0.02 12.94 -15.00
N GLN A 144 1.24 13.06 -14.61
CA GLN A 144 1.71 14.08 -13.66
C GLN A 144 1.30 15.52 -14.05
N GLU A 145 1.36 15.88 -15.34
CA GLU A 145 1.03 17.23 -15.83
C GLU A 145 -0.48 17.50 -15.74
N THR A 146 -1.27 16.51 -16.14
CA THR A 146 -2.74 16.56 -16.10
C THR A 146 -3.23 16.61 -14.66
N PHE A 147 -2.66 15.79 -13.78
CA PHE A 147 -2.93 15.80 -12.35
C PHE A 147 -2.60 17.13 -11.70
N ALA A 148 -1.42 17.69 -11.95
CA ALA A 148 -1.03 18.97 -11.37
C ALA A 148 -1.94 20.11 -11.82
N THR A 149 -2.40 20.08 -13.08
CA THR A 149 -3.36 21.06 -13.60
C THR A 149 -4.72 20.91 -12.93
N GLY A 150 -5.26 19.69 -12.89
CA GLY A 150 -6.56 19.43 -12.24
C GLY A 150 -6.55 19.82 -10.77
N LEU A 151 -5.48 19.48 -10.04
CA LEU A 151 -5.35 19.80 -8.61
C LEU A 151 -5.26 21.32 -8.36
N TYR A 152 -4.53 22.03 -9.21
CA TYR A 152 -4.47 23.49 -9.16
C TYR A 152 -5.87 24.10 -9.39
N GLU A 153 -6.61 23.63 -10.38
CA GLU A 153 -7.97 24.10 -10.68
C GLU A 153 -8.96 23.77 -9.53
N THR A 154 -8.80 22.63 -8.86
CA THR A 154 -9.59 22.29 -7.67
C THR A 154 -9.33 23.24 -6.50
N TYR A 155 -8.07 23.67 -6.32
CA TYR A 155 -7.70 24.63 -5.27
C TYR A 155 -8.11 26.08 -5.65
N ASP A 156 -8.13 26.42 -6.93
CA ASP A 156 -8.44 27.76 -7.46
C ASP A 156 -9.96 27.95 -7.57
N VAL A 157 -10.60 28.06 -6.40
CA VAL A 157 -12.07 28.07 -6.27
C VAL A 157 -12.71 29.22 -7.06
N ASP A 158 -12.05 30.38 -7.17
CA ASP A 158 -12.59 31.52 -7.91
C ASP A 158 -12.15 31.60 -9.39
N ALA A 159 -11.28 30.67 -9.80
CA ALA A 159 -10.78 30.47 -11.15
C ALA A 159 -10.12 31.73 -11.74
N ASP A 160 -9.41 32.50 -10.92
CA ASP A 160 -8.68 33.69 -11.34
C ASP A 160 -7.22 33.42 -11.72
N ALA A 161 -6.81 32.15 -11.65
CA ALA A 161 -5.47 31.63 -11.88
C ALA A 161 -4.45 32.12 -10.84
N ALA A 162 -4.86 32.31 -9.59
CA ALA A 162 -3.99 32.57 -8.46
C ALA A 162 -4.53 31.92 -7.18
N LEU A 163 -3.75 31.02 -6.57
CA LEU A 163 -4.15 30.41 -5.30
C LEU A 163 -3.80 31.32 -4.12
N THR A 164 -4.82 31.81 -3.42
CA THR A 164 -4.65 32.58 -2.18
C THR A 164 -4.38 31.67 -0.97
N GLU A 165 -3.82 32.24 0.10
CA GLU A 165 -3.64 31.51 1.38
C GLU A 165 -4.97 30.97 1.93
N ASP A 166 -6.07 31.71 1.72
CA ASP A 166 -7.40 31.30 2.16
C ASP A 166 -7.92 30.10 1.35
N GLU A 167 -7.67 30.06 0.04
CA GLU A 167 -8.03 28.92 -0.84
C GLU A 167 -7.19 27.69 -0.52
N PHE A 168 -5.88 27.86 -0.40
CA PHE A 168 -4.98 26.79 -0.01
C PHE A 168 -5.31 26.20 1.37
N ALA A 169 -5.70 27.04 2.33
CA ALA A 169 -6.09 26.59 3.67
C ALA A 169 -7.51 25.99 3.73
N ALA A 170 -8.41 26.39 2.81
CA ALA A 170 -9.77 25.87 2.73
C ALA A 170 -9.80 24.39 2.36
N MET A 171 -8.77 23.90 1.67
CA MET A 171 -8.57 22.48 1.36
C MET A 171 -8.19 21.63 2.59
N GLY A 172 -8.22 22.23 3.79
CA GLY A 172 -7.59 21.68 4.98
C GLY A 172 -6.08 21.84 4.90
N ALA A 173 -5.37 21.70 6.01
CA ALA A 173 -3.97 21.33 5.94
C ALA A 173 -3.94 19.88 5.43
N MET A 174 -4.23 19.68 4.15
CA MET A 174 -3.80 18.52 3.43
C MET A 174 -2.34 18.34 3.83
N PRO A 175 -1.90 17.14 4.22
CA PRO A 175 -0.49 16.84 4.22
C PRO A 175 -0.05 16.80 2.75
N MET A 176 -0.13 17.94 2.04
CA MET A 176 0.67 18.21 0.86
C MET A 176 2.08 18.15 1.41
N THR A 177 2.72 17.00 1.35
CA THR A 177 4.00 16.77 2.01
C THR A 177 5.05 17.68 1.38
N GLY A 178 5.38 18.71 2.16
CA GLY A 178 6.34 19.77 1.92
C GLY A 178 7.74 19.28 1.76
N GLY A 179 8.32 19.54 0.60
CA GLY A 179 9.68 19.17 0.33
C GLY A 179 9.80 17.68 0.06
N GLY A 180 11.05 17.26 -0.20
CA GLY A 180 11.38 15.85 -0.28
C GLY A 180 10.64 15.13 0.82
N ALA A 181 9.74 14.25 0.40
CA ALA A 181 9.45 13.10 1.19
C ALA A 181 10.85 12.50 1.48
N GLU A 182 11.41 12.81 2.64
CA GLU A 182 11.59 11.68 3.51
C GLU A 182 10.17 11.21 3.73
N ILE A 183 9.79 10.27 2.85
CA ILE A 183 8.90 9.16 3.14
C ILE A 183 9.15 8.82 4.62
N ASP A 184 8.22 8.20 5.34
CA ASP A 184 8.74 7.24 6.34
C ASP A 184 9.44 6.15 5.53
N VAL A 185 10.58 6.49 4.91
CA VAL A 185 11.60 5.59 4.45
C VAL A 185 11.85 4.89 5.74
N GLU A 186 11.32 3.67 5.85
CA GLU A 186 11.74 2.74 6.88
C GLU A 186 13.22 3.00 7.06
N GLU A 187 13.57 3.55 8.23
CA GLU A 187 14.89 4.13 8.45
C GLU A 187 15.88 3.09 7.97
N VAL A 188 16.62 3.37 6.88
CA VAL A 188 17.41 2.33 6.22
C VAL A 188 18.36 1.76 7.27
N ILE A 189 18.09 0.53 7.66
CA ILE A 189 18.73 -0.11 8.79
C ILE A 189 20.18 -0.29 8.37
N SER A 190 21.09 0.28 9.15
CA SER A 190 22.51 0.10 8.89
C SER A 190 22.83 -1.39 8.95
N LEU A 191 23.42 -1.93 7.88
CA LEU A 191 23.85 -3.33 7.86
C LEU A 191 24.92 -3.66 8.91
N SER A 192 25.55 -2.64 9.51
CA SER A 192 26.45 -2.83 10.66
C SER A 192 25.71 -3.04 11.99
N GLU A 193 24.44 -2.68 12.05
CA GLU A 193 23.54 -2.85 13.20
C GLU A 193 22.54 -3.99 12.98
N TRP A 194 22.35 -4.42 11.72
CA TRP A 194 21.54 -5.57 11.36
C TRP A 194 22.12 -6.87 11.91
N SER A 195 21.26 -7.70 12.52
CA SER A 195 21.61 -8.99 13.10
C SER A 195 20.59 -10.05 12.72
N TYR A 196 21.04 -11.28 12.56
CA TYR A 196 20.19 -12.44 12.27
C TYR A 196 19.61 -13.09 13.52
N ASP A 197 19.94 -12.59 14.72
CA ASP A 197 19.53 -13.22 15.98
C ASP A 197 18.01 -13.35 16.10
N ASP A 198 17.25 -12.32 15.71
CA ASP A 198 15.78 -12.35 15.76
C ASP A 198 15.19 -13.25 14.67
N LEU A 199 15.77 -13.24 13.46
CA LEU A 199 15.39 -14.14 12.36
C LEU A 199 15.58 -15.62 12.77
N TYR A 200 16.69 -15.94 13.43
CA TYR A 200 16.96 -17.29 13.91
C TYR A 200 16.08 -17.71 15.08
N ALA A 201 15.72 -16.76 15.97
CA ALA A 201 14.97 -17.05 17.18
C ALA A 201 13.47 -17.29 16.95
N GLY A 202 12.90 -16.69 15.90
CA GLY A 202 11.45 -16.77 15.65
C GLY A 202 11.00 -16.36 14.26
N GLY A 203 11.90 -16.39 13.28
CA GLY A 203 11.52 -16.26 11.87
C GLY A 203 11.08 -17.61 11.29
N ALA A 204 10.24 -17.57 10.27
CA ALA A 204 9.86 -18.69 9.42
C ALA A 204 10.26 -18.38 7.97
N SER A 205 10.74 -19.38 7.24
CA SER A 205 10.98 -19.27 5.80
C SER A 205 9.63 -19.27 5.08
N ALA A 206 9.40 -18.32 4.19
CA ALA A 206 8.21 -18.30 3.36
C ALA A 206 8.23 -19.44 2.33
N GLU A 207 9.39 -19.75 1.75
CA GLU A 207 9.57 -20.90 0.85
C GLU A 207 9.19 -22.21 1.55
N GLU A 208 9.72 -22.48 2.76
CA GLU A 208 9.37 -23.68 3.54
C GLU A 208 7.89 -23.66 3.98
N PHE A 209 7.37 -22.49 4.35
CA PHE A 209 5.97 -22.34 4.72
C PHE A 209 5.01 -22.66 3.56
N ILE A 210 5.40 -22.34 2.33
CA ILE A 210 4.62 -22.63 1.13
C ILE A 210 4.82 -24.09 0.70
N ASP A 211 6.05 -24.60 0.69
CA ASP A 211 6.35 -25.92 0.15
C ASP A 211 6.03 -27.08 1.11
N GLU A 212 6.01 -26.84 2.43
CA GLU A 212 5.95 -27.92 3.44
C GLU A 212 4.80 -27.85 4.44
N MET A 213 4.04 -26.74 4.55
CA MET A 213 3.00 -26.63 5.58
C MET A 213 1.69 -27.27 5.17
N GLU A 214 1.24 -28.23 5.99
CA GLU A 214 -0.07 -28.84 5.89
C GLU A 214 -1.14 -27.96 6.58
N VAL A 215 -2.37 -27.97 6.05
CA VAL A 215 -3.52 -27.24 6.61
C VAL A 215 -4.43 -28.20 7.36
N TYR A 216 -4.69 -27.88 8.63
CA TYR A 216 -5.52 -28.66 9.53
C TYR A 216 -6.81 -27.93 9.92
N GLY A 217 -7.93 -28.65 9.90
CA GLY A 217 -9.19 -28.17 10.44
C GLY A 217 -9.23 -28.15 11.96
N VAL A 218 -10.27 -27.55 12.53
CA VAL A 218 -10.45 -27.41 14.01
C VAL A 218 -10.49 -28.74 14.78
N ASN A 219 -10.74 -29.88 14.13
CA ASN A 219 -10.74 -31.19 14.77
C ASN A 219 -9.42 -31.94 14.61
N GLY A 220 -8.39 -31.32 14.01
CA GLY A 220 -7.05 -31.87 13.80
C GLY A 220 -6.97 -32.84 12.63
N GLU A 221 -7.92 -32.81 11.71
CA GLU A 221 -7.86 -33.46 10.41
C GLU A 221 -7.08 -32.60 9.41
N GLU A 222 -6.18 -33.22 8.64
CA GLU A 222 -5.53 -32.62 7.48
C GLU A 222 -6.59 -32.41 6.39
N ILE A 223 -6.72 -31.18 5.90
CA ILE A 223 -7.75 -30.77 4.94
C ILE A 223 -7.18 -30.20 3.64
N GLY A 224 -5.86 -29.98 3.59
CA GLY A 224 -5.19 -29.34 2.47
C GLY A 224 -3.73 -28.97 2.76
N ASP A 225 -3.18 -28.15 1.89
CA ASP A 225 -1.79 -27.68 1.91
C ASP A 225 -1.75 -26.16 1.69
N VAL A 226 -0.72 -25.49 2.22
CA VAL A 226 -0.48 -24.06 1.95
C VAL A 226 0.07 -23.91 0.53
N GLU A 227 -0.38 -22.89 -0.19
CA GLU A 227 0.06 -22.59 -1.56
C GLU A 227 0.76 -21.23 -1.67
N ASP A 228 0.37 -20.25 -0.85
CA ASP A 228 1.04 -18.93 -0.84
C ASP A 228 0.73 -18.11 0.41
N VAL A 229 1.42 -16.99 0.55
CA VAL A 229 1.20 -15.97 1.60
C VAL A 229 0.92 -14.63 0.95
N ILE A 230 -0.20 -14.01 1.30
CA ILE A 230 -0.59 -12.68 0.82
C ILE A 230 -0.02 -11.62 1.75
N ILE A 231 0.72 -10.68 1.17
CA ILE A 231 1.43 -9.61 1.87
C ILE A 231 0.90 -8.26 1.40
N GLY A 232 0.61 -7.37 2.34
CA GLY A 232 0.12 -6.02 2.07
C GLY A 232 1.23 -5.01 1.77
N ALA A 233 0.83 -3.77 1.47
CA ALA A 233 1.77 -2.73 1.05
C ALA A 233 2.81 -2.33 2.12
N ASN A 234 2.51 -2.58 3.39
CA ASN A 234 3.38 -2.30 4.52
C ASN A 234 4.21 -3.53 4.95
N GLY A 235 4.22 -4.61 4.18
CA GLY A 235 4.92 -5.84 4.52
C GLY A 235 4.19 -6.74 5.54
N GLN A 236 3.00 -6.37 5.99
CA GLN A 236 2.19 -7.20 6.87
C GLN A 236 1.57 -8.39 6.12
N ILE A 237 1.52 -9.54 6.79
CA ILE A 237 0.85 -10.72 6.27
C ILE A 237 -0.66 -10.53 6.44
N LEU A 238 -1.39 -10.57 5.34
CA LEU A 238 -2.83 -10.39 5.32
C LEU A 238 -3.56 -11.73 5.40
N ALA A 239 -3.11 -12.72 4.63
CA ALA A 239 -3.76 -14.00 4.50
C ALA A 239 -2.81 -15.11 4.02
N VAL A 240 -3.24 -16.35 4.14
CA VAL A 240 -2.62 -17.54 3.58
C VAL A 240 -3.53 -18.11 2.50
N ILE A 241 -2.98 -18.42 1.34
CA ILE A 241 -3.68 -19.18 0.30
C ILE A 241 -3.47 -20.66 0.58
N ALA A 242 -4.55 -21.43 0.57
CA ALA A 242 -4.51 -22.87 0.77
C ALA A 242 -5.34 -23.62 -0.28
N GLU A 243 -4.85 -24.76 -0.76
CA GLU A 243 -5.64 -25.74 -1.51
C GLU A 243 -6.29 -26.70 -0.51
N VAL A 244 -7.63 -26.80 -0.52
CA VAL A 244 -8.40 -27.63 0.41
C VAL A 244 -9.48 -28.42 -0.32
N GLY A 245 -9.95 -29.54 0.25
CA GLY A 245 -11.18 -30.21 -0.21
C GLY A 245 -11.07 -31.71 -0.45
N GLY A 246 -9.91 -32.23 -0.88
CA GLY A 246 -9.71 -33.66 -1.14
C GLY A 246 -10.09 -34.61 0.02
N PHE A 247 -10.19 -34.08 1.24
CA PHE A 247 -10.69 -34.78 2.42
C PHE A 247 -12.24 -34.88 2.50
N TRP A 248 -12.98 -33.89 2.00
CA TRP A 248 -14.44 -33.74 2.16
C TRP A 248 -15.28 -34.40 1.05
N ASP A 249 -14.67 -35.19 0.14
CA ASP A 249 -15.33 -35.73 -1.07
C ASP A 249 -15.94 -34.62 -1.98
N ILE A 250 -15.58 -33.36 -1.73
CA ILE A 250 -15.74 -32.22 -2.63
C ILE A 250 -14.39 -32.06 -3.34
N GLY A 251 -14.35 -31.66 -4.61
CA GLY A 251 -13.06 -31.50 -5.31
C GLY A 251 -12.16 -30.48 -4.62
N ASP A 252 -10.89 -30.46 -5.00
CA ASP A 252 -9.93 -29.47 -4.49
C ASP A 252 -10.36 -28.05 -4.93
N THR A 253 -10.21 -27.10 -4.02
CA THR A 253 -10.51 -25.68 -4.21
C THR A 253 -9.49 -24.84 -3.46
N HIS A 254 -9.24 -23.64 -3.96
CA HIS A 254 -8.39 -22.68 -3.28
C HIS A 254 -9.21 -21.76 -2.39
N VAL A 255 -8.65 -21.41 -1.23
CA VAL A 255 -9.24 -20.49 -0.25
C VAL A 255 -8.21 -19.46 0.20
N SER A 256 -8.69 -18.28 0.59
CA SER A 256 -7.89 -17.24 1.23
C SER A 256 -8.26 -17.17 2.70
N ILE A 257 -7.32 -17.47 3.58
CA ILE A 257 -7.53 -17.55 5.03
C ILE A 257 -6.87 -16.34 5.69
N PRO A 258 -7.63 -15.42 6.32
CA PRO A 258 -7.06 -14.28 7.01
C PRO A 258 -5.99 -14.71 8.02
N TRP A 259 -4.87 -13.99 8.08
CA TRP A 259 -3.76 -14.34 8.97
C TRP A 259 -4.19 -14.39 10.45
N SER A 260 -5.20 -13.60 10.84
CA SER A 260 -5.79 -13.62 12.18
C SER A 260 -6.46 -14.93 12.57
N ASP A 261 -6.86 -15.74 11.58
CA ASP A 261 -7.52 -17.04 11.74
C ASP A 261 -6.52 -18.20 11.70
N VAL A 262 -5.25 -17.94 11.38
CA VAL A 262 -4.19 -18.94 11.27
C VAL A 262 -3.51 -19.14 12.62
N GLU A 263 -3.55 -20.37 13.14
CA GLU A 263 -2.80 -20.78 14.33
C GLU A 263 -1.70 -21.77 13.95
N MET A 264 -0.47 -21.56 14.44
CA MET A 264 0.59 -22.57 14.26
C MET A 264 0.23 -23.87 14.99
N GLY A 265 0.32 -24.98 14.28
CA GLY A 265 0.02 -26.31 14.80
C GLY A 265 0.98 -26.76 15.90
N PRO A 266 0.59 -27.79 16.69
CA PRO A 266 1.46 -28.37 17.70
C PRO A 266 2.62 -29.19 17.12
N ALA A 267 2.56 -29.50 15.83
CA ALA A 267 3.66 -30.01 15.03
C ALA A 267 4.14 -28.84 14.15
N GLU A 268 5.46 -28.68 13.99
CA GLU A 268 6.07 -27.51 13.34
C GLU A 268 5.87 -27.50 11.81
N ASP A 269 5.09 -28.45 11.28
CA ASP A 269 4.83 -28.75 9.87
C ASP A 269 3.35 -28.52 9.48
N GLY A 270 2.60 -27.72 10.24
CA GLY A 270 1.26 -27.33 9.78
C GLY A 270 0.58 -26.20 10.54
N ILE A 271 -0.46 -25.66 9.91
CA ILE A 271 -1.32 -24.61 10.45
C ILE A 271 -2.70 -25.16 10.79
N VAL A 272 -3.36 -24.57 11.78
CA VAL A 272 -4.74 -24.88 12.18
C VAL A 272 -5.63 -23.69 11.86
N VAL A 273 -6.74 -23.96 11.18
CA VAL A 273 -7.66 -22.93 10.69
C VAL A 273 -9.12 -23.28 11.03
N PRO A 274 -10.02 -22.28 11.20
CA PRO A 274 -11.44 -22.48 11.50
C PRO A 274 -12.29 -22.96 10.30
N LEU A 275 -11.67 -23.70 9.37
CA LEU A 275 -12.27 -24.12 8.12
C LEU A 275 -12.95 -25.51 8.24
N THR A 276 -14.09 -25.66 7.57
CA THR A 276 -14.90 -26.87 7.51
C THR A 276 -15.60 -26.97 6.14
N GLU A 277 -16.07 -28.17 5.77
CA GLU A 277 -16.89 -28.37 4.56
C GLU A 277 -18.11 -27.42 4.51
N GLU A 278 -18.66 -27.04 5.67
CA GLU A 278 -19.88 -26.22 5.75
C GLU A 278 -19.63 -24.72 5.53
N ASN A 279 -18.42 -24.23 5.76
CA ASN A 279 -18.07 -22.80 5.66
C ASN A 279 -16.93 -22.50 4.67
N VAL A 280 -16.41 -23.50 3.95
CA VAL A 280 -15.32 -23.31 2.99
C VAL A 280 -15.63 -22.25 1.93
N ASP A 281 -16.90 -22.15 1.51
CA ASP A 281 -17.35 -21.15 0.54
C ASP A 281 -17.17 -19.71 1.07
N GLU A 282 -17.21 -19.48 2.39
CA GLU A 282 -17.00 -18.15 3.01
C GLU A 282 -15.54 -17.67 2.93
N TYR A 283 -14.60 -18.58 2.64
CA TYR A 283 -13.17 -18.32 2.50
C TYR A 283 -12.73 -18.35 1.03
N GLY A 284 -13.67 -18.24 0.09
CA GLY A 284 -13.36 -18.24 -1.33
C GLY A 284 -12.28 -17.21 -1.65
N LEU A 285 -11.36 -17.56 -2.57
CA LEU A 285 -10.29 -16.65 -2.98
C LEU A 285 -10.82 -15.26 -3.36
N PHE A 286 -12.03 -15.13 -3.91
CA PHE A 286 -12.49 -13.86 -4.45
C PHE A 286 -13.86 -13.41 -3.94
N GLU A 287 -14.37 -14.00 -2.84
CA GLU A 287 -15.63 -13.53 -2.26
C GLU A 287 -15.38 -12.43 -1.20
N ASP A 288 -15.76 -11.21 -1.57
CA ASP A 288 -16.19 -10.08 -0.72
C ASP A 288 -15.20 -9.35 0.23
N SER A 289 -13.87 -9.41 0.07
CA SER A 289 -13.01 -8.45 0.83
C SER A 289 -11.65 -8.05 0.25
N TRP A 290 -11.09 -8.75 -0.75
CA TRP A 290 -9.81 -8.33 -1.35
C TRP A 290 -9.79 -8.39 -2.89
N ALA A 291 -10.79 -9.02 -3.50
CA ALA A 291 -10.90 -9.20 -4.96
C ALA A 291 -11.72 -8.11 -5.69
N THR A 292 -12.19 -7.10 -4.96
CA THR A 292 -12.83 -5.91 -5.54
C THR A 292 -11.79 -4.87 -5.97
N ALA A 293 -10.51 -5.24 -6.05
CA ALA A 293 -9.47 -4.44 -6.72
C ALA A 293 -9.29 -4.93 -8.18
N GLY A 294 -10.14 -4.44 -9.09
CA GLY A 294 -9.73 -4.22 -10.48
C GLY A 294 -9.79 -5.35 -11.52
N ARG A 295 -10.75 -6.30 -11.49
CA ARG A 295 -10.88 -7.27 -12.61
C ARG A 295 -12.33 -7.57 -13.06
N LEU A 296 -12.77 -6.87 -14.11
CA LEU A 296 -13.84 -7.33 -15.00
C LEU A 296 -13.22 -7.99 -16.25
N THR A 297 -13.29 -9.31 -16.38
CA THR A 297 -13.32 -9.95 -17.70
C THR A 297 -14.37 -11.05 -17.78
N ASP A 298 -15.13 -11.04 -18.87
CA ASP A 298 -16.37 -11.79 -19.10
C ASP A 298 -16.14 -13.19 -19.72
N GLU A 299 -15.04 -13.87 -19.39
CA GLU A 299 -14.71 -15.20 -19.93
C GLU A 299 -14.19 -16.13 -18.82
N PRO A 300 -14.62 -17.41 -18.76
CA PRO A 300 -14.08 -18.37 -17.80
C PRO A 300 -12.64 -18.74 -18.20
N VAL A 301 -11.67 -18.27 -17.44
CA VAL A 301 -10.25 -18.61 -17.60
C VAL A 301 -9.97 -19.85 -16.74
N SER A 302 -9.46 -20.90 -17.38
CA SER A 302 -8.77 -21.99 -16.70
C SER A 302 -7.31 -21.57 -16.54
N ASP A 303 -6.74 -21.76 -15.35
CA ASP A 303 -5.40 -21.37 -14.86
C ASP A 303 -5.49 -20.14 -13.91
N LEU A 304 -5.99 -20.38 -12.68
CA LEU A 304 -6.32 -19.37 -11.65
C LEU A 304 -5.15 -19.05 -10.68
N ASP A 305 -3.98 -19.65 -10.87
CA ASP A 305 -2.85 -19.53 -9.94
C ASP A 305 -1.96 -18.30 -10.22
N ASP A 306 -2.34 -17.43 -11.17
CA ASP A 306 -1.53 -16.30 -11.67
C ASP A 306 -2.28 -14.95 -11.68
N ASP A 307 -3.48 -14.87 -11.10
CA ASP A 307 -4.26 -13.62 -11.13
C ASP A 307 -3.70 -12.55 -10.15
N PRO A 308 -3.53 -11.28 -10.58
CA PRO A 308 -3.07 -10.19 -9.71
C PRO A 308 -4.03 -9.94 -8.55
N LEU A 309 -3.51 -9.72 -7.33
CA LEU A 309 -4.30 -9.52 -6.11
C LEU A 309 -4.76 -8.07 -5.85
N GLY A 310 -4.58 -7.17 -6.82
CA GLY A 310 -4.74 -5.71 -6.67
C GLY A 310 -3.39 -4.97 -6.52
N PRO A 311 -3.36 -3.62 -6.56
CA PRO A 311 -2.12 -2.84 -6.68
C PRO A 311 -1.25 -2.80 -5.41
N ARG A 312 -1.78 -3.24 -4.26
CA ARG A 312 -1.12 -3.10 -2.93
C ARG A 312 -0.88 -4.43 -2.20
N ALA A 313 -1.44 -5.53 -2.70
CA ALA A 313 -1.27 -6.86 -2.14
C ALA A 313 -0.54 -7.75 -3.15
N TRP A 314 0.34 -8.61 -2.66
CA TRP A 314 1.16 -9.48 -3.50
C TRP A 314 1.43 -10.80 -2.80
N ARG A 315 1.73 -11.82 -3.59
CA ARG A 315 2.09 -13.15 -3.11
C ARG A 315 3.57 -13.23 -2.81
N ALA A 316 3.96 -13.91 -1.73
CA ALA A 316 5.37 -14.17 -1.44
C ALA A 316 6.10 -14.77 -2.66
N SER A 317 5.43 -15.66 -3.40
CA SER A 317 5.95 -16.27 -4.63
C SER A 317 6.24 -15.28 -5.77
N GLU A 318 5.64 -14.08 -5.80
CA GLU A 318 5.90 -13.07 -6.83
C GLU A 318 7.26 -12.39 -6.66
N LEU A 319 7.76 -12.29 -5.43
CA LEU A 319 9.08 -11.75 -5.12
C LEU A 319 10.14 -12.86 -5.05
N ILE A 320 9.78 -14.06 -4.61
CA ILE A 320 10.70 -15.20 -4.58
C ILE A 320 11.08 -15.62 -6.00
N GLY A 321 12.38 -15.72 -6.27
CA GLY A 321 12.92 -16.03 -7.59
C GLY A 321 13.28 -14.82 -8.44
N ASP A 322 12.89 -13.62 -7.98
CA ASP A 322 13.10 -12.38 -8.71
C ASP A 322 14.49 -11.76 -8.48
N TYR A 323 14.86 -10.74 -9.25
CA TYR A 323 16.22 -10.19 -9.21
C TYR A 323 16.39 -9.19 -8.08
N ALA A 324 17.44 -9.35 -7.27
CA ALA A 324 17.85 -8.34 -6.31
C ALA A 324 18.91 -7.41 -6.93
N ARG A 325 18.75 -6.09 -6.75
CA ARG A 325 19.69 -5.06 -7.21
C ARG A 325 20.22 -4.21 -6.05
N LEU A 326 21.39 -3.62 -6.25
CA LEU A 326 22.05 -2.72 -5.30
C LEU A 326 22.06 -1.30 -5.81
N ARG A 327 21.99 -0.35 -4.88
CA ARG A 327 22.09 1.08 -5.19
C ARG A 327 23.51 1.47 -5.63
N ASP A 328 23.60 2.18 -6.74
CA ASP A 328 24.82 2.81 -7.28
C ASP A 328 24.54 4.28 -7.65
N GLY A 329 24.66 5.17 -6.65
CA GLY A 329 24.28 6.57 -6.79
C GLY A 329 22.76 6.73 -6.94
N ASP A 330 22.33 7.21 -8.11
CA ASP A 330 20.93 7.41 -8.48
C ASP A 330 20.38 6.26 -9.36
N ALA A 331 21.11 5.14 -9.47
CA ALA A 331 20.73 3.98 -10.27
C ALA A 331 20.87 2.67 -9.47
N PHE A 332 20.40 1.56 -10.07
CA PHE A 332 20.53 0.22 -9.50
C PHE A 332 21.36 -0.70 -10.41
N THR A 333 22.05 -1.66 -9.80
CA THR A 333 22.88 -2.65 -10.51
C THR A 333 22.57 -4.06 -10.03
N ASP A 334 22.56 -5.02 -10.95
CA ASP A 334 22.27 -6.43 -10.65
C ASP A 334 23.22 -7.00 -9.60
N TYR A 335 22.66 -7.76 -8.66
CA TYR A 335 23.40 -8.36 -7.56
C TYR A 335 23.16 -9.86 -7.42
N GLY A 336 21.90 -10.28 -7.42
CA GLY A 336 21.56 -11.67 -7.18
C GLY A 336 20.08 -11.94 -7.40
N TYR A 337 19.63 -13.02 -6.76
CA TYR A 337 18.24 -13.46 -6.80
C TYR A 337 17.68 -13.50 -5.39
N VAL A 338 16.43 -13.08 -5.24
CA VAL A 338 15.67 -13.31 -4.04
C VAL A 338 15.35 -14.80 -3.98
N ASN A 339 15.79 -15.44 -2.90
CA ASN A 339 15.59 -16.86 -2.66
C ASN A 339 14.43 -17.14 -1.74
N ASP A 340 14.15 -16.23 -0.80
CA ASP A 340 13.18 -16.47 0.25
C ASP A 340 12.84 -15.16 0.96
N LEU A 341 11.75 -15.18 1.71
CA LEU A 341 11.33 -14.14 2.65
C LEU A 341 11.29 -14.74 4.06
N ILE A 342 11.80 -14.01 5.04
CA ILE A 342 11.69 -14.43 6.44
C ILE A 342 10.50 -13.72 7.07
N LEU A 343 9.49 -14.51 7.42
CA LEU A 343 8.27 -14.06 8.09
C LEU A 343 8.49 -14.07 9.61
N SER A 344 8.17 -12.98 10.29
CA SER A 344 8.17 -12.96 11.76
C SER A 344 7.14 -11.98 12.28
N SER A 345 6.51 -12.29 13.40
CA SER A 345 5.53 -11.40 14.07
C SER A 345 4.37 -10.90 13.20
N GLY A 346 4.02 -11.63 12.12
CA GLY A 346 2.94 -11.27 11.21
C GLY A 346 3.34 -10.31 10.08
N GLU A 347 4.63 -10.16 9.82
CA GLU A 347 5.18 -9.32 8.74
C GLU A 347 6.40 -9.97 8.09
N VAL A 348 6.78 -9.48 6.90
CA VAL A 348 8.04 -9.83 6.24
C VAL A 348 9.16 -9.06 6.91
N SER A 349 10.02 -9.76 7.66
CA SER A 349 11.14 -9.15 8.36
C SER A 349 12.41 -9.04 7.52
N ALA A 350 12.61 -9.97 6.57
CA ALA A 350 13.82 -9.99 5.76
C ALA A 350 13.62 -10.59 4.37
N VAL A 351 14.44 -10.15 3.42
CA VAL A 351 14.63 -10.77 2.11
C VAL A 351 15.96 -11.52 2.09
N VAL A 352 15.92 -12.79 1.73
CA VAL A 352 17.11 -13.60 1.58
C VAL A 352 17.56 -13.59 0.12
N VAL A 353 18.78 -13.15 -0.13
CA VAL A 353 19.35 -13.04 -1.48
C VAL A 353 20.54 -13.97 -1.64
N SER A 354 20.61 -14.69 -2.76
CA SER A 354 21.84 -15.34 -3.22
C SER A 354 22.57 -14.43 -4.22
N PRO A 355 23.77 -13.93 -3.90
CA PRO A 355 24.58 -13.16 -4.85
C PRO A 355 24.99 -14.03 -6.03
N ASP A 356 24.71 -13.59 -7.27
CA ASP A 356 25.14 -14.30 -8.50
C ASP A 356 26.31 -13.59 -9.20
N VAL A 357 26.52 -12.31 -8.89
CA VAL A 357 27.64 -11.56 -9.47
C VAL A 357 28.95 -11.83 -8.72
N GLY A 358 30.02 -12.06 -9.47
CA GLY A 358 31.32 -12.40 -8.89
C GLY A 358 31.92 -11.25 -8.05
N GLY A 359 32.20 -11.51 -6.77
CA GLY A 359 32.84 -10.54 -5.88
C GLY A 359 32.33 -10.55 -4.44
N TYR A 360 31.13 -11.07 -4.20
CA TYR A 360 30.43 -11.00 -2.92
C TYR A 360 30.46 -12.30 -2.09
N GLY A 361 31.17 -13.33 -2.60
CA GLY A 361 31.21 -14.64 -1.98
C GLY A 361 30.00 -15.50 -2.33
N ALA A 362 29.97 -16.73 -1.83
CA ALA A 362 28.85 -17.65 -2.00
C ALA A 362 28.01 -17.71 -0.73
N GLY A 363 26.79 -18.23 -0.86
CA GLY A 363 25.84 -18.41 0.24
C GLY A 363 24.89 -17.23 0.38
N TYR A 364 23.79 -17.49 1.08
CA TYR A 364 22.69 -16.56 1.25
C TYR A 364 23.05 -15.38 2.14
N ARG A 365 22.33 -14.27 1.97
CA ARG A 365 22.40 -13.07 2.80
C ARG A 365 20.98 -12.60 3.08
N ALA A 366 20.62 -12.45 4.35
CA ALA A 366 19.35 -11.85 4.73
C ALA A 366 19.54 -10.34 4.91
N TYR A 367 18.66 -9.56 4.30
CA TYR A 367 18.58 -8.11 4.42
C TYR A 367 17.24 -7.72 5.01
N PRO A 368 17.14 -6.59 5.73
CA PRO A 368 15.84 -6.05 6.11
C PRO A 368 14.95 -5.92 4.86
N PHE A 369 13.67 -6.30 5.02
CA PHE A 369 12.68 -6.07 3.97
C PHE A 369 12.37 -4.57 3.87
N TYR A 370 12.00 -4.15 2.67
CA TYR A 370 11.58 -2.80 2.35
C TYR A 370 10.43 -2.90 1.37
N GLY A 371 9.27 -2.39 1.78
CA GLY A 371 8.06 -2.34 0.95
C GLY A 371 8.08 -1.18 -0.04
N TYR A 372 6.99 -0.43 -0.07
CA TYR A 372 6.70 0.58 -1.08
C TYR A 372 7.23 1.96 -0.67
N GLY A 373 7.24 2.89 -1.63
CA GLY A 373 7.27 4.32 -1.35
C GLY A 373 8.66 4.94 -1.20
N ALA A 374 9.73 4.16 -1.05
CA ALA A 374 11.06 4.70 -0.76
C ALA A 374 11.93 5.08 -1.99
N GLY A 375 11.49 4.76 -3.21
CA GLY A 375 12.36 4.74 -4.41
C GLY A 375 13.34 3.57 -4.45
N TRP A 376 13.15 2.60 -3.56
CA TRP A 376 13.75 1.28 -3.48
C TRP A 376 12.74 0.35 -2.80
N GLY A 377 13.02 -0.95 -2.74
CA GLY A 377 12.16 -1.97 -2.15
C GLY A 377 11.48 -2.83 -3.21
N TRP A 378 10.30 -3.34 -2.87
CA TRP A 378 9.48 -4.18 -3.75
C TRP A 378 8.23 -3.44 -4.19
N THR A 379 7.87 -3.62 -5.47
CA THR A 379 6.60 -3.21 -6.04
C THR A 379 5.99 -4.42 -6.75
N PRO A 380 4.72 -4.78 -6.53
CA PRO A 380 4.08 -5.92 -7.18
C PRO A 380 4.20 -5.84 -8.69
N GLY A 381 4.48 -6.98 -9.33
CA GLY A 381 4.69 -7.06 -10.78
C GLY A 381 6.00 -6.43 -11.28
N ALA A 382 6.81 -5.81 -10.43
CA ALA A 382 8.19 -5.49 -10.77
C ALA A 382 8.99 -6.78 -11.01
N GLN A 383 10.06 -6.70 -11.80
CA GLN A 383 10.99 -7.83 -12.03
C GLN A 383 12.21 -7.76 -11.11
N TYR A 384 12.23 -6.76 -10.21
CA TYR A 384 13.39 -6.40 -9.43
C TYR A 384 13.00 -5.97 -8.02
N TYR A 385 13.75 -6.47 -7.05
CA TYR A 385 13.82 -5.94 -5.70
C TYR A 385 15.02 -5.00 -5.56
N ASP A 386 14.74 -3.72 -5.34
CA ASP A 386 15.77 -2.69 -5.24
C ASP A 386 16.22 -2.51 -3.80
N MET A 387 17.43 -2.94 -3.45
CA MET A 387 17.94 -2.73 -2.09
C MET A 387 18.53 -1.31 -1.94
N PRO A 388 18.31 -0.65 -0.78
CA PRO A 388 18.87 0.68 -0.53
C PRO A 388 20.39 0.71 -0.35
N TYR A 389 21.05 -0.46 -0.37
CA TYR A 389 22.45 -0.64 -0.02
C TYR A 389 23.38 -0.63 -1.23
N GLY A 390 24.57 -0.07 -1.04
CA GLY A 390 25.63 -0.12 -2.03
C GLY A 390 26.51 -1.38 -1.94
N ALA A 391 27.27 -1.65 -3.00
CA ALA A 391 28.21 -2.76 -3.11
C ALA A 391 29.18 -2.92 -1.92
N ASN A 392 29.66 -1.81 -1.35
CA ASN A 392 30.60 -1.88 -0.23
C ASN A 392 29.93 -2.33 1.08
N GLU A 393 28.64 -2.04 1.25
CA GLU A 393 27.91 -2.32 2.49
C GLU A 393 27.51 -3.78 2.55
N VAL A 394 27.00 -4.31 1.44
CA VAL A 394 26.58 -5.73 1.38
C VAL A 394 27.75 -6.71 1.39
N GLY A 395 28.95 -6.28 0.99
CA GLY A 395 30.15 -7.12 0.97
C GLY A 395 30.65 -7.54 2.36
N ASP A 396 30.25 -6.82 3.41
CA ASP A 396 30.65 -7.08 4.79
C ASP A 396 29.59 -7.85 5.60
N VAL A 397 28.44 -8.18 5.00
CA VAL A 397 27.36 -8.93 5.66
C VAL A 397 27.70 -10.41 5.79
N ASP A 398 27.37 -10.99 6.93
CA ASP A 398 27.58 -12.41 7.24
C ASP A 398 26.68 -13.34 6.41
N VAL A 399 27.11 -14.58 6.21
CA VAL A 399 26.32 -15.61 5.50
C VAL A 399 25.11 -16.00 6.35
N PHE A 400 23.91 -15.95 5.77
CA PHE A 400 22.70 -16.47 6.38
C PHE A 400 22.68 -18.01 6.34
N ASP A 401 22.17 -18.63 7.40
CA ASP A 401 22.29 -20.07 7.65
C ASP A 401 20.94 -20.63 8.13
N TYR A 402 20.21 -21.23 7.20
CA TYR A 402 18.89 -21.82 7.44
C TYR A 402 18.90 -22.87 8.54
N GLU A 403 20.01 -23.62 8.74
CA GLU A 403 20.08 -24.66 9.79
C GLU A 403 19.99 -24.08 11.22
N ARG A 404 20.05 -22.76 11.37
CA ARG A 404 19.94 -22.06 12.66
C ARG A 404 18.55 -21.52 12.95
N MET A 405 17.63 -21.58 12.00
CA MET A 405 16.22 -21.21 12.23
C MET A 405 15.50 -22.33 12.99
N GLY A 406 14.52 -21.97 13.83
CA GLY A 406 13.69 -22.94 14.57
C GLY A 406 14.42 -23.72 15.69
N GLY A 407 15.58 -23.25 16.15
CA GLY A 407 16.48 -23.96 17.08
C GLY A 407 16.27 -23.75 18.58
#